data_AF-A0A914GEZ5-F1
#
_entry.id   AF-A0A914GEZ5-F1
#
_cell.length_a   1.000
_cell.length_b   1.000
_cell.length_c   1.000
_cell.angle_alpha   90.00
_cell.angle_beta   90.00
_cell.angle_gamma   90.00
#
_symmetry.space_group_name_H-M   'P 1'
#
loop_
_entity.id
_entity.type
_entity.pdbx_description
1 polymer ?
#
loop_
_entity_poly.entity_id
_entity_poly.type
_entity_poly.pdbx_seq_one_letter_code
_entity_poly.pdbx_strand_id
1 'polypeptide(L)'
;MLMDKVIQQPHLAEDLLTQEQLFVRCGRCHKTKGIREARGYFVSCKHCYTYYCSRQCRSWDWQKHRERCSFARINTLCKEVIMKVRQDAETQYHMSRVARDGYKNYGRGSVNIRLHSAHAAQQYLLKGWKAFETMDHSKLLFYYPVQALIDQGKEQSLITLCRKYNPR
;
A
#
# COMPACT_ATOMS: atom_id res chain seq x y z
N MET A 1 -19.67 22.34 -5.47
CA MET A 1 -18.80 23.27 -4.70
C MET A 1 -17.35 23.13 -5.18
N LEU A 2 -16.46 24.08 -4.88
CA LEU A 2 -15.07 24.05 -5.38
C LEU A 2 -14.33 22.74 -5.02
N MET A 3 -14.53 22.25 -3.79
CA MET A 3 -13.93 20.99 -3.33
C MET A 3 -14.45 19.76 -4.09
N ASP A 4 -15.70 19.76 -4.56
CA ASP A 4 -16.21 18.65 -5.37
C ASP A 4 -15.49 18.57 -6.71
N LYS A 5 -15.16 19.72 -7.32
CA LYS A 5 -14.37 19.78 -8.57
C LYS A 5 -12.97 19.25 -8.35
N VAL A 6 -12.33 19.59 -7.23
CA VAL A 6 -11.01 19.06 -6.85
C VAL A 6 -11.06 17.55 -6.64
N ILE A 7 -12.12 17.01 -6.03
CA ILE A 7 -12.28 15.56 -5.84
C ILE A 7 -12.45 14.84 -7.19
N GLN A 8 -13.21 15.41 -8.12
CA GLN A 8 -13.43 14.83 -9.45
C GLN A 8 -12.22 14.97 -10.37
N GLN A 9 -11.46 16.06 -10.25
CA GLN A 9 -10.33 16.40 -11.11
C GLN A 9 -9.10 16.80 -10.28
N PRO A 10 -8.48 15.85 -9.56
CA PRO A 10 -7.38 16.14 -8.62
C PRO A 10 -6.12 16.68 -9.30
N HIS A 11 -5.92 16.43 -10.59
CA HIS A 11 -4.81 16.98 -11.36
C HIS A 11 -4.91 18.50 -11.57
N LEU A 12 -6.11 19.08 -11.48
CA LEU A 12 -6.35 20.52 -11.55
C LEU A 12 -6.37 21.20 -10.18
N ALA A 13 -6.05 20.46 -9.11
CA ALA A 13 -6.19 20.97 -7.74
C ALA A 13 -5.39 22.26 -7.49
N GLU A 14 -4.21 22.39 -8.10
CA GLU A 14 -3.38 23.59 -7.94
C GLU A 14 -4.04 24.81 -8.59
N ASP A 15 -4.50 24.69 -9.84
CA ASP A 15 -5.21 25.75 -10.56
C ASP A 15 -6.53 26.13 -9.87
N LEU A 16 -7.32 25.13 -9.47
CA LEU A 16 -8.61 25.31 -8.81
C LEU A 16 -8.48 25.99 -7.43
N LEU A 17 -7.38 25.76 -6.72
CA LEU A 17 -7.17 26.28 -5.36
C LEU A 17 -6.24 27.50 -5.32
N THR A 18 -5.82 28.03 -6.46
CA THR A 18 -4.81 29.10 -6.54
C THR A 18 -5.25 30.38 -5.81
N GLN A 19 -6.55 30.70 -5.86
CA GLN A 19 -7.12 31.89 -5.19
C GLN A 19 -7.62 31.61 -3.77
N GLU A 20 -7.60 30.34 -3.35
CA GLU A 20 -8.13 29.95 -2.04
C GLU A 20 -7.09 30.11 -0.94
N GLN A 21 -7.55 30.57 0.23
CA GLN A 21 -6.72 30.60 1.41
C GLN A 21 -6.68 29.21 2.05
N LEU A 22 -5.67 28.43 1.68
CA LEU A 22 -5.45 27.10 2.25
C LEU A 22 -4.77 27.20 3.62
N PHE A 23 -5.25 26.37 4.55
CA PHE A 23 -4.70 26.26 5.89
C PHE A 23 -4.22 24.84 6.17
N VAL A 24 -3.19 24.74 6.99
CA VAL A 24 -2.67 23.49 7.54
C VAL A 24 -2.78 23.51 9.05
N ARG A 25 -3.27 22.40 9.60
CA ARG A 25 -3.45 22.20 11.04
C ARG A 25 -2.44 21.19 11.56
N CYS A 26 -1.79 21.52 12.67
CA CYS A 26 -0.92 20.58 13.37
C CYS A 26 -1.73 19.39 13.91
N GLY A 27 -1.31 18.17 13.60
CA GLY A 27 -1.96 16.92 14.02
C GLY A 27 -1.93 16.67 15.53
N ARG A 28 -1.10 17.40 16.27
CA ARG A 28 -0.98 17.33 17.74
C ARG A 28 -1.64 18.49 18.47
N CYS A 29 -1.07 19.69 18.37
CA CYS A 29 -1.49 20.85 19.15
C CYS A 29 -2.57 21.68 18.46
N HIS A 30 -3.02 21.26 17.27
CA HIS A 30 -4.08 21.90 16.52
C HIS A 30 -3.82 23.34 16.08
N LYS A 31 -2.58 23.85 16.24
CA LYS A 31 -2.16 25.13 15.67
C LYS A 31 -2.39 25.13 14.16
N THR A 32 -3.13 26.13 13.68
CA THR A 32 -3.47 26.30 12.28
C THR A 32 -2.71 27.48 11.70
N LYS A 33 -2.20 27.32 10.49
CA LYS A 33 -1.45 28.36 9.76
C LYS A 33 -1.78 28.30 8.28
N GLY A 34 -1.70 29.45 7.60
CA GLY A 34 -1.83 29.48 6.14
C GLY A 34 -0.73 28.64 5.50
N ILE A 35 -1.03 27.92 4.43
CA ILE A 35 -0.09 26.97 3.80
C ILE A 35 1.23 27.64 3.37
N ARG A 36 1.14 28.90 2.90
CA ARG A 36 2.30 29.72 2.50
C ARG A 36 3.24 29.99 3.68
N GLU A 37 2.68 30.35 4.84
CA GLU A 37 3.46 30.59 6.06
C GLU A 37 4.04 29.28 6.60
N ALA A 38 3.25 28.21 6.59
CA ALA A 38 3.63 26.92 7.15
C ALA A 38 4.74 26.19 6.38
N ARG A 39 4.87 26.42 5.06
CA ARG A 39 5.90 25.81 4.20
C ARG A 39 7.33 25.95 4.76
N GLY A 40 7.63 27.01 5.51
CA GLY A 40 8.95 27.26 6.06
C GLY A 40 9.32 26.44 7.30
N TYR A 41 8.35 25.89 8.06
CA TYR A 41 8.65 25.30 9.38
C TYR A 41 7.74 24.14 9.82
N PHE A 42 6.60 23.93 9.17
CA PHE A 42 5.82 22.71 9.41
C PHE A 42 6.55 21.50 8.82
N VAL A 43 6.47 20.38 9.53
CA VAL A 43 7.00 19.09 9.08
C VAL A 43 5.85 18.13 8.86
N SER A 44 5.91 17.32 7.80
CA SER A 44 4.91 16.29 7.53
C SER A 44 5.36 14.92 8.02
N CYS A 45 4.39 14.04 8.25
CA CYS A 45 4.62 12.61 8.23
C CYS A 45 5.04 12.21 6.82
N LYS A 46 6.16 11.48 6.70
CA LYS A 46 6.71 11.02 5.42
C LYS A 46 5.77 10.08 4.65
N HIS A 47 4.71 9.61 5.28
CA HIS A 47 3.91 8.49 4.78
C HIS A 47 2.41 8.77 4.60
N CYS A 48 1.85 9.78 5.27
CA CYS A 48 0.41 10.08 5.16
C CYS A 48 0.11 11.58 5.16
N TYR A 49 1.14 12.41 4.93
CA TYR A 49 1.05 13.86 4.80
C TYR A 49 0.36 14.60 5.96
N THR A 50 0.20 13.97 7.14
CA THR A 50 -0.22 14.67 8.35
C THR A 50 0.86 15.67 8.75
N TYR A 51 0.47 16.93 8.95
CA TYR A 51 1.40 18.02 9.23
C TYR A 51 1.52 18.31 10.73
N TYR A 52 2.70 18.80 11.14
CA TYR A 52 3.02 19.19 12.50
C TYR A 52 3.76 20.52 12.49
N CYS A 53 3.42 21.42 13.41
CA CYS A 53 4.08 22.73 13.50
C CYS A 53 5.55 22.65 13.95
N SER A 54 6.00 21.48 14.44
CA SER A 54 7.40 21.23 14.81
C SER A 54 7.72 19.74 14.83
N ARG A 55 9.01 19.40 14.76
CA ARG A 55 9.51 18.02 14.94
C ARG A 55 9.11 17.43 16.30
N GLN A 56 9.05 18.26 17.34
CA GLN A 56 8.65 17.86 18.68
C GLN A 56 7.16 17.48 18.74
N CYS A 57 6.28 18.26 18.11
CA CYS A 57 4.87 17.90 17.99
C CYS A 57 4.66 16.57 17.26
N ARG A 58 5.45 16.31 16.21
CA ARG A 58 5.42 15.01 15.51
C ARG A 58 5.85 13.86 16.42
N SER A 59 6.94 14.02 17.15
CA SER A 59 7.47 12.98 18.05
C SER A 59 6.47 12.65 19.16
N TRP A 60 5.85 13.66 19.77
CA TRP A 60 4.86 13.46 20.82
C TRP A 60 3.56 12.82 20.33
N ASP A 61 3.14 13.09 19.09
CA ASP A 61 1.95 12.45 18.51
C ASP A 61 2.24 11.03 17.99
N TRP A 62 3.51 10.64 17.80
CA TRP A 62 3.88 9.45 17.03
C TRP A 62 3.19 8.16 17.50
N GLN A 63 3.11 7.93 18.81
CA GLN A 63 2.51 6.71 19.37
C GLN A 63 1.03 6.56 18.98
N LYS A 64 0.26 7.65 18.95
CA LYS A 64 -1.15 7.68 18.50
C LYS A 64 -1.24 7.77 16.98
N HIS A 65 -0.36 8.55 16.37
CA HIS A 65 -0.34 8.76 14.93
C HIS A 65 -0.11 7.47 14.15
N ARG A 66 0.84 6.63 14.56
CA ARG A 66 1.19 5.38 13.85
C ARG A 66 0.00 4.41 13.74
N GLU A 67 -0.95 4.48 14.66
CA GLU A 67 -2.16 3.65 14.64
C GLU A 67 -3.16 4.10 13.55
N ARG A 68 -3.19 5.41 13.26
CA ARG A 68 -4.07 6.02 12.23
C ARG A 68 -3.37 6.30 10.90
N CYS A 69 -2.04 6.31 10.88
CA CYS A 69 -1.23 6.59 9.70
C CYS A 69 -1.57 5.59 8.60
N SER A 70 -2.06 6.07 7.45
CA SER A 70 -2.50 5.20 6.35
C SER A 70 -1.43 4.21 5.93
N PHE A 71 -0.19 4.64 5.76
CA PHE A 71 0.92 3.74 5.41
C PHE A 71 1.25 2.73 6.51
N ALA A 72 1.26 3.14 7.78
CA ALA A 72 1.50 2.20 8.88
C ALA A 72 0.38 1.14 8.92
N ARG A 73 -0.87 1.55 8.77
CA ARG A 73 -2.03 0.66 8.69
C ARG A 73 -1.95 -0.29 7.49
N ILE A 74 -1.61 0.22 6.31
CA ILE A 74 -1.46 -0.60 5.09
C ILE A 74 -0.29 -1.58 5.23
N ASN A 75 0.85 -1.16 5.78
CA ASN A 75 1.99 -2.06 6.01
C ASN A 75 1.66 -3.17 7.01
N THR A 76 0.97 -2.84 8.11
CA THR A 76 0.49 -3.85 9.07
C THR A 76 -0.47 -4.82 8.38
N LEU A 77 -1.44 -4.29 7.63
CA LEU A 77 -2.40 -5.10 6.88
C LEU A 77 -1.72 -6.04 5.87
N CYS A 78 -0.71 -5.56 5.14
CA CYS A 78 0.08 -6.40 4.24
C CYS A 78 0.80 -7.54 4.98
N LYS A 79 1.37 -7.27 6.17
CA LYS A 79 2.02 -8.30 7.00
C LYS A 79 1.01 -9.33 7.50
N GLU A 80 -0.16 -8.89 7.96
CA GLU A 80 -1.24 -9.77 8.39
C GLU A 80 -1.70 -10.67 7.24
N VAL A 81 -1.85 -10.11 6.03
CA VAL A 81 -2.19 -10.89 4.82
C VAL A 81 -1.13 -11.95 4.55
N ILE A 82 0.16 -11.60 4.59
CA ILE A 82 1.26 -12.57 4.39
C ILE A 82 1.17 -13.69 5.44
N MET A 83 0.88 -13.36 6.71
CA MET A 83 0.73 -14.35 7.76
C MET A 83 -0.49 -15.25 7.54
N LYS A 84 -1.62 -14.69 7.09
CA LYS A 84 -2.83 -15.43 6.76
C LYS A 84 -2.60 -16.40 5.60
N VAL A 85 -1.92 -15.98 4.52
CA VAL A 85 -1.56 -16.84 3.38
C VAL A 85 -0.77 -18.07 3.82
N ARG A 86 0.10 -17.94 4.83
CA ARG A 86 0.88 -19.06 5.38
C ARG A 86 0.04 -20.11 6.11
N GLN A 87 -1.20 -19.78 6.47
CA GLN A 87 -2.12 -20.63 7.23
C GLN A 87 -3.39 -21.02 6.43
N ASP A 88 -3.57 -20.47 5.23
CA ASP A 88 -4.74 -20.68 4.38
C ASP A 88 -4.40 -21.68 3.26
N ALA A 89 -4.74 -22.96 3.49
CA ALA A 89 -4.43 -24.07 2.60
C ALA A 89 -5.05 -23.90 1.20
N GLU A 90 -6.23 -23.31 1.10
CA GLU A 90 -6.92 -23.09 -0.17
C GLU A 90 -6.21 -22.01 -0.99
N THR A 91 -5.82 -20.91 -0.33
CA THR A 91 -4.97 -19.89 -0.95
C THR A 91 -3.65 -20.48 -1.42
N GLN A 92 -2.98 -21.30 -0.60
CA GLN A 92 -1.73 -21.97 -0.97
C GLN A 92 -1.90 -22.90 -2.16
N TYR A 93 -3.02 -23.64 -2.23
CA TYR A 93 -3.33 -24.51 -3.34
C TYR A 93 -3.41 -23.73 -4.66
N HIS A 94 -4.17 -22.63 -4.68
CA HIS A 94 -4.31 -21.80 -5.88
C HIS A 94 -2.99 -21.11 -6.27
N MET A 95 -2.25 -20.58 -5.30
CA MET A 95 -0.92 -20.01 -5.54
C MET A 95 0.05 -21.05 -6.09
N SER A 96 0.05 -22.27 -5.55
CA SER A 96 0.92 -23.36 -6.00
C SER A 96 0.58 -23.81 -7.42
N ARG A 97 -0.70 -23.82 -7.79
CA ARG A 97 -1.12 -24.09 -9.17
C ARG A 97 -0.54 -23.04 -10.13
N VAL A 98 -0.72 -21.76 -9.85
CA VAL A 98 -0.14 -20.66 -10.64
C VAL A 98 1.39 -20.73 -10.68
N ALA A 99 2.04 -21.11 -9.56
CA ALA A 99 3.49 -21.27 -9.50
C ALA A 99 4.00 -22.39 -10.41
N ARG A 100 3.33 -23.55 -10.42
CA ARG A 100 3.69 -24.70 -11.27
C ARG A 100 3.53 -24.37 -12.76
N ASP A 101 2.39 -23.82 -13.12
CA ASP A 101 2.10 -23.45 -14.52
C ASP A 101 3.05 -22.36 -15.01
N GLY A 102 3.27 -21.33 -14.17
CA GLY A 102 4.20 -20.25 -14.47
C GLY A 102 5.65 -20.74 -14.60
N TYR A 103 6.07 -21.65 -13.72
CA TYR A 103 7.41 -22.24 -13.78
C TYR A 103 7.64 -23.05 -15.06
N LYS A 104 6.66 -23.87 -15.44
CA LYS A 104 6.72 -24.68 -16.66
C LYS A 104 6.86 -23.81 -17.92
N ASN A 105 6.16 -22.68 -17.96
CA ASN A 105 6.12 -21.83 -19.15
C ASN A 105 7.25 -20.79 -19.21
N TYR A 106 7.71 -20.27 -18.06
CA TYR A 106 8.59 -19.10 -18.01
C TYR A 106 9.85 -19.30 -17.14
N GLY A 107 10.07 -20.49 -16.59
CA GLY A 107 11.17 -20.75 -15.67
C GLY A 107 10.94 -20.10 -14.30
N ARG A 108 12.01 -19.81 -13.54
CA ARG A 108 11.91 -19.32 -12.15
C ARG A 108 11.23 -17.95 -12.04
N GLY A 109 10.53 -17.72 -10.93
CA GLY A 109 9.74 -16.51 -10.70
C GLY A 109 9.05 -16.48 -9.33
N SER A 110 8.07 -15.58 -9.17
CA SER A 110 7.25 -15.46 -7.96
C SER A 110 5.76 -15.36 -8.29
N VAL A 111 4.91 -15.86 -7.38
CA VAL A 111 3.47 -15.62 -7.43
C VAL A 111 3.14 -14.43 -6.54
N ASN A 112 2.40 -13.47 -7.09
CA ASN A 112 1.88 -12.33 -6.37
C ASN A 112 0.37 -12.44 -6.21
N ILE A 113 -0.11 -12.18 -4.99
CA ILE A 113 -1.53 -11.92 -4.71
C ILE A 113 -1.76 -10.41 -4.75
N ARG A 114 -2.72 -9.95 -5.57
CA ARG A 114 -3.04 -8.52 -5.72
C ARG A 114 -4.36 -8.19 -5.03
N LEU A 115 -4.27 -7.40 -3.97
CA LEU A 115 -5.42 -6.89 -3.23
C LEU A 115 -5.56 -5.40 -3.52
N HIS A 116 -6.57 -5.04 -4.31
CA HIS A 116 -6.73 -3.69 -4.85
C HIS A 116 -7.28 -2.67 -3.85
N SER A 117 -7.66 -3.10 -2.64
CA SER A 117 -8.12 -2.21 -1.59
C SER A 117 -7.84 -2.79 -0.20
N ALA A 118 -7.74 -1.90 0.79
CA ALA A 118 -7.67 -2.32 2.19
C ALA A 118 -8.89 -3.15 2.60
N HIS A 119 -10.06 -2.85 2.04
CA HIS A 119 -11.28 -3.61 2.27
C HIS A 119 -11.16 -5.05 1.76
N ALA A 120 -10.66 -5.25 0.54
CA ALA A 120 -10.45 -6.59 -0.02
C ALA A 120 -9.47 -7.41 0.84
N ALA A 121 -8.39 -6.78 1.31
CA ALA A 121 -7.45 -7.41 2.21
C ALA A 121 -8.08 -7.78 3.57
N GLN A 122 -8.93 -6.92 4.13
CA GLN A 122 -9.66 -7.23 5.36
C GLN A 122 -10.67 -8.38 5.17
N GLN A 123 -11.40 -8.41 4.06
CA GLN A 123 -12.30 -9.53 3.76
C GLN A 123 -11.53 -10.85 3.66
N TYR A 124 -10.35 -10.84 3.04
CA TYR A 124 -9.47 -11.99 2.99
C TYR A 124 -9.00 -12.44 4.38
N LEU A 125 -8.60 -11.51 5.26
CA LEU A 125 -8.21 -11.87 6.63
C LEU A 125 -9.35 -12.58 7.39
N LEU A 126 -10.59 -12.13 7.20
CA LEU A 126 -11.77 -12.67 7.86
C LEU A 126 -12.20 -14.03 7.30
N LYS A 127 -12.29 -14.15 5.97
CA LYS A 127 -12.94 -15.28 5.30
C LYS A 127 -11.95 -16.26 4.65
N GLY A 128 -10.67 -15.90 4.56
CA GLY A 128 -9.69 -16.64 3.78
C GLY A 128 -9.99 -16.58 2.28
N TRP A 129 -9.62 -17.62 1.55
CA TRP A 129 -9.85 -17.74 0.11
C TRP A 129 -11.30 -17.50 -0.31
N LYS A 130 -12.28 -17.84 0.54
CA LYS A 130 -13.72 -17.59 0.30
C LYS A 130 -14.06 -16.12 0.03
N ALA A 131 -13.21 -15.19 0.47
CA ALA A 131 -13.34 -13.77 0.13
C ALA A 131 -13.25 -13.49 -1.38
N PHE A 132 -12.74 -14.44 -2.17
CA PHE A 132 -12.47 -14.31 -3.60
C PHE A 132 -13.34 -15.20 -4.48
N GLU A 133 -14.33 -15.94 -3.93
CA GLU A 133 -15.17 -16.87 -4.70
C GLU A 133 -15.87 -16.21 -5.91
N THR A 134 -16.22 -14.94 -5.78
CA THR A 134 -16.87 -14.15 -6.84
C THR A 134 -15.88 -13.37 -7.70
N MET A 135 -14.59 -13.43 -7.39
CA MET A 135 -13.54 -12.71 -8.11
C MET A 135 -12.93 -13.59 -9.20
N ASP A 136 -12.61 -12.95 -10.33
CA ASP A 136 -11.79 -13.57 -11.36
C ASP A 136 -10.38 -13.83 -10.83
N HIS A 137 -10.04 -15.10 -10.60
CA HIS A 137 -8.75 -15.52 -10.05
C HIS A 137 -7.56 -15.07 -10.93
N SER A 138 -7.76 -14.87 -12.23
CA SER A 138 -6.71 -14.38 -13.13
C SER A 138 -6.33 -12.91 -12.84
N LYS A 139 -7.23 -12.17 -12.18
CA LYS A 139 -7.00 -10.79 -11.72
C LYS A 139 -6.49 -10.71 -10.28
N LEU A 140 -6.41 -11.85 -9.59
CA LEU A 140 -5.97 -11.95 -8.20
C LEU A 140 -4.53 -12.47 -8.10
N LEU A 141 -4.23 -13.56 -8.80
CA LEU A 141 -2.94 -14.24 -8.73
C LEU A 141 -2.16 -14.06 -10.03
N PHE A 142 -0.92 -13.61 -9.91
CA PHE A 142 -0.06 -13.33 -11.06
C PHE A 142 1.30 -14.00 -10.89
N TYR A 143 1.76 -14.67 -11.94
CA TYR A 143 3.12 -15.16 -12.02
C TYR A 143 4.03 -14.08 -12.61
N TYR A 144 5.19 -13.88 -11.98
CA TYR A 144 6.23 -12.98 -12.46
C TYR A 144 7.54 -13.74 -12.63
N PRO A 145 7.98 -13.95 -13.88
CA PRO A 145 9.31 -14.50 -14.16
C PRO A 145 10.40 -13.60 -13.58
N VAL A 146 11.56 -14.17 -13.27
CA VAL A 146 12.71 -13.42 -12.74
C VAL A 146 13.06 -12.21 -13.61
N GLN A 147 13.00 -12.33 -14.94
CA GLN A 147 13.27 -11.22 -15.85
C GLN A 147 12.28 -10.06 -15.65
N ALA A 148 10.98 -10.35 -15.58
CA ALA A 148 9.95 -9.34 -15.34
C ALA A 148 10.09 -8.65 -13.97
N LEU A 149 10.59 -9.37 -12.95
CA LEU A 149 10.90 -8.78 -11.65
C LEU A 149 12.07 -7.78 -11.73
N ILE A 150 13.10 -8.10 -12.53
CA ILE A 150 14.25 -7.22 -12.78
C ILE A 150 13.80 -5.98 -13.55
N ASP A 151 13.04 -6.16 -14.63
CA ASP A 151 12.57 -5.06 -15.48
C ASP A 151 11.67 -4.08 -14.72
N GLN A 152 10.95 -4.56 -13.70
CA GLN A 152 10.12 -3.74 -12.82
C GLN A 152 10.88 -3.15 -11.62
N GLY A 153 12.19 -3.33 -11.53
CA GLY A 153 13.02 -2.83 -10.44
C GLY A 153 12.62 -3.37 -9.07
N LYS A 154 12.19 -4.64 -8.98
CA LYS A 154 11.84 -5.27 -7.70
C LYS A 154 13.09 -5.51 -6.84
N GLU A 155 12.87 -5.62 -5.53
CA GLU A 155 13.91 -5.84 -4.52
C GLU A 155 14.87 -6.99 -4.87
N GLN A 156 16.17 -6.73 -4.73
CA GLN A 156 17.22 -7.70 -5.06
C GLN A 156 17.15 -8.98 -4.21
N SER A 157 16.66 -8.86 -2.97
CA SER A 157 16.44 -9.99 -2.07
C SER A 157 15.40 -10.97 -2.59
N LEU A 158 14.30 -10.47 -3.17
CA LEU A 158 13.26 -11.28 -3.82
C LEU A 158 13.83 -11.99 -5.06
N ILE A 159 14.55 -11.27 -5.92
CA ILE A 159 15.16 -11.84 -7.13
C ILE A 159 16.13 -12.97 -6.76
N THR A 160 16.94 -12.75 -5.72
CA THR A 160 17.89 -13.75 -5.20
C THR A 160 17.17 -14.99 -4.68
N LEU A 161 16.06 -14.81 -3.94
CA LEU A 161 15.25 -15.91 -3.44
C LEU A 161 14.67 -16.75 -4.58
N CYS A 162 14.07 -16.11 -5.60
CA CYS A 162 13.54 -16.80 -6.77
C CYS A 162 14.61 -17.60 -7.52
N ARG A 163 15.84 -17.07 -7.63
CA ARG A 163 16.96 -17.77 -8.29
C ARG A 163 17.45 -18.98 -7.49
N LYS A 164 17.42 -18.92 -6.16
CA LYS A 164 17.85 -20.01 -5.27
C LYS A 164 16.84 -21.12 -5.12
N TYR A 165 15.55 -20.84 -5.33
CA TYR A 165 14.49 -21.84 -5.20
C TYR A 165 14.68 -23.01 -6.17
N ASN A 166 14.67 -24.22 -5.62
CA ASN A 166 14.77 -25.47 -6.36
C ASN A 166 13.43 -26.21 -6.23
N PRO A 167 12.58 -26.24 -7.27
CA PRO A 167 11.27 -26.89 -7.22
C PRO A 167 11.32 -28.43 -7.33
N ARG A 168 12.49 -29.04 -7.04
CA ARG A 168 12.69 -30.49 -7.06
C ARG A 168 12.17 -31.14 -5.78
#